data_AF-A0A176XBY9-F1
#
_entry.id   AF-A0A176XBY9-F1
#
_cell.length_a   1.000
_cell.length_b   1.000
_cell.length_c   1.000
_cell.angle_alpha   90.00
_cell.angle_beta   90.00
_cell.angle_gamma   90.00
#
_symmetry.space_group_name_H-M   'P 1'
#
loop_
_entity.id
_entity.type
_entity.pdbx_description
1 polymer ?
#
loop_
_entity_poly.entity_id
_entity_poly.type
_entity_poly.pdbx_seq_one_letter_code
_entity_poly.pdbx_strand_id
1 'polypeptide(L)'
;MTYQSTRFPEVIVFKIKGLRATPVFKVIVDTVLDDTSRWIGPSTCVPVFRMEVVRPGETTDLPWTDRLIPCDDHAIERLLLACDEIESIQHKRNFLPDEKPKPRAKKKPEPKGPFSKRGYNLDNWSEHWHPYFDRPELTAEGAELGRLLEGYPFADRSPRDNARYIEMEIIHRIRDRFPTIYEVEKLTKNKLVQALTLISTPEIQRHGRPEDFCIHQAFHENKIPNQIDTYLSGLQGLAWMIRTGRIKDRDRKVVDPTDDEASEDKLFHIHGVGRGVTSDRAYLDDLADEEEMAAADAEEGIY
;
A
#
# COMPACT_ATOMS: atom_id res chain seq x y z
N MET A 1 0.61 29.73 37.48
CA MET A 1 1.39 29.96 36.25
C MET A 1 0.79 29.10 35.17
N THR A 2 0.12 29.71 34.21
CA THR A 2 -0.50 29.05 33.05
C THR A 2 0.63 28.64 32.09
N TYR A 3 0.96 27.35 32.04
CA TYR A 3 1.94 26.83 31.09
C TYR A 3 1.32 26.92 29.68
N GLN A 4 1.82 27.85 28.86
CA GLN A 4 1.58 27.79 27.43
C GLN A 4 2.18 26.48 26.90
N SER A 5 1.39 25.73 26.15
CA SER A 5 1.76 24.46 25.55
C SER A 5 2.76 24.70 24.41
N THR A 6 4.00 25.04 24.76
CA THR A 6 5.10 25.24 23.83
C THR A 6 5.56 23.88 23.34
N ARG A 7 5.56 23.69 22.01
CA ARG A 7 6.11 22.49 21.39
C ARG A 7 7.63 22.59 21.40
N PHE A 8 8.30 21.56 21.91
CA PHE A 8 9.75 21.48 21.96
C PHE A 8 10.29 20.69 20.77
N PRO A 9 11.25 21.23 20.00
CA PRO A 9 11.77 20.57 18.81
C PRO A 9 12.51 19.27 19.13
N GLU A 10 13.27 19.24 20.23
CA GLU A 10 14.05 18.08 20.67
C GLU A 10 14.07 18.01 22.20
N VAL A 11 13.71 16.85 22.77
CA VAL A 11 13.65 16.63 24.22
C VAL A 11 14.14 15.25 24.61
N ILE A 12 14.63 15.15 25.84
CA ILE A 12 14.87 13.86 26.50
C ILE A 12 13.89 13.75 27.66
N VAL A 13 13.00 12.77 27.58
CA VAL A 13 11.95 12.52 28.58
C VAL A 13 12.43 11.47 29.57
N PHE A 14 12.61 11.88 30.82
CA PHE A 14 12.92 11.03 31.96
C PHE A 14 11.63 10.64 32.68
N LYS A 15 11.24 9.38 32.60
CA LYS A 15 10.07 8.86 33.33
C LYS A 15 10.48 8.37 34.70
N ILE A 16 9.94 8.97 35.76
CA ILE A 16 10.22 8.61 37.15
C ILE A 16 9.25 7.52 37.61
N LYS A 17 9.76 6.52 38.36
CA LYS A 17 8.97 5.38 38.84
C LYS A 17 7.99 5.81 39.93
N GLY A 18 6.70 5.57 39.68
CA GLY A 18 5.61 5.65 40.67
C GLY A 18 5.38 7.04 41.28
N LEU A 19 4.46 7.09 42.25
CA LEU A 19 4.15 8.29 43.00
C LEU A 19 5.31 8.67 43.93
N ARG A 20 5.79 9.92 43.83
CA ARG A 20 6.85 10.46 44.69
C ARG A 20 6.41 11.78 45.32
N ALA A 21 6.82 12.01 46.56
CA ALA A 21 6.62 13.30 47.21
C ALA A 21 7.51 14.37 46.54
N THR A 22 7.02 15.60 46.44
CA THR A 22 7.72 16.72 45.78
C THR A 22 9.18 16.94 46.23
N PRO A 23 9.53 16.82 47.54
CA PRO A 23 10.92 16.99 47.96
C PRO A 23 11.87 15.90 47.44
N VAL A 24 11.40 14.65 47.38
CA VAL A 24 12.18 13.51 46.85
C VAL A 24 12.39 13.67 45.35
N PHE A 25 11.35 14.13 44.65
CA PHE A 25 11.44 14.43 43.23
C PHE A 25 12.52 15.48 42.92
N LYS A 26 12.58 16.57 43.69
CA LYS A 26 13.61 17.60 43.49
C LYS A 26 15.02 17.03 43.59
N VAL A 27 15.28 16.15 44.56
CA VAL A 27 16.58 15.47 44.69
C VAL A 27 16.90 14.61 43.47
N ILE A 28 15.92 13.88 42.94
CA ILE A 28 16.08 13.06 41.73
C ILE A 28 16.40 13.94 40.52
N VAL A 29 15.67 15.04 40.32
CA VAL A 29 15.94 16.00 39.24
C VAL A 29 17.34 16.58 39.36
N ASP A 30 17.70 17.10 40.54
CA ASP A 30 18.99 17.74 40.74
C ASP A 30 20.13 16.76 40.47
N THR A 31 19.97 15.48 40.86
CA THR A 31 20.92 14.40 40.57
C THR A 31 21.04 14.12 39.07
N VAL A 32 19.91 13.95 38.37
CA VAL A 32 19.89 13.71 36.91
C VAL A 32 20.48 14.91 36.15
N LEU A 33 20.16 16.12 36.58
CA LEU A 33 20.70 17.33 35.98
C LEU A 33 22.21 17.47 36.24
N ASP A 34 22.72 17.10 37.42
CA ASP A 34 24.16 17.07 37.68
C ASP A 34 24.87 16.05 36.78
N ASP A 35 24.34 14.83 36.65
CA ASP A 35 24.93 13.80 35.80
C ASP A 35 24.94 14.20 34.31
N THR A 36 23.83 14.79 33.83
CA THR A 36 23.73 15.25 32.43
C THR A 36 24.69 16.40 32.10
N SER A 37 25.19 17.14 33.09
CA SER A 37 26.22 18.18 32.87
C SER A 37 27.55 17.61 32.36
N ARG A 38 27.77 16.31 32.60
CA ARG A 38 29.01 15.61 32.23
C ARG A 38 28.89 14.84 30.90
N TRP A 39 27.74 14.92 30.24
CA TRP A 39 27.49 14.24 28.98
C TRP A 39 28.25 14.92 27.84
N ILE A 40 28.59 14.14 26.81
CA ILE A 40 29.42 14.62 25.71
C ILE A 40 28.53 14.99 24.53
N GLY A 41 28.74 16.18 23.96
CA GLY A 41 28.09 16.61 22.73
C GLY A 41 27.38 17.97 22.83
N PRO A 42 26.74 18.41 21.74
CA PRO A 42 26.02 19.67 21.72
C PRO A 42 24.76 19.58 22.59
N SER A 43 24.58 20.55 23.48
CA SER A 43 23.41 20.64 24.36
C SER A 43 22.21 21.22 23.62
N THR A 44 21.43 20.39 22.94
CA THR A 44 20.27 20.79 22.12
C THR A 44 18.92 20.33 22.68
N CYS A 45 18.93 19.36 23.59
CA CYS A 45 17.70 18.73 24.08
C CYS A 45 17.19 19.41 25.36
N VAL A 46 15.89 19.66 25.45
CA VAL A 46 15.25 20.06 26.72
C VAL A 46 15.00 18.81 27.57
N PRO A 47 15.48 18.75 28.83
CA PRO A 47 15.12 17.69 29.75
C PRO A 47 13.67 17.85 30.21
N VAL A 48 12.89 16.76 30.11
CA VAL A 48 11.50 16.71 30.55
C VAL A 48 11.33 15.58 31.55
N PHE A 49 10.81 15.89 32.74
CA PHE A 49 10.54 14.88 33.77
C PHE A 49 9.06 14.52 33.79
N ARG A 50 8.77 13.25 33.51
CA ARG A 50 7.42 12.68 33.55
C ARG A 50 7.22 11.93 34.85
N MET A 51 6.25 12.35 35.67
CA MET A 51 6.01 11.71 36.97
C MET A 51 4.54 11.66 37.37
N GLU A 52 4.23 10.78 38.30
CA GLU A 52 2.95 10.77 39.01
C GLU A 52 3.05 11.70 40.23
N VAL A 53 2.26 12.79 40.27
CA VAL A 53 2.34 13.81 41.34
C VAL A 53 1.20 13.67 42.35
N VAL A 54 -0.01 13.33 41.89
CA VAL A 54 -1.24 13.43 42.71
C VAL A 54 -1.98 12.10 42.82
N ARG A 55 -2.04 11.32 41.74
CA ARG A 55 -2.75 10.03 41.69
C ARG A 55 -1.94 9.00 40.92
N PRO A 56 -1.90 7.73 41.38
CA PRO A 56 -1.32 6.65 40.59
C PRO A 56 -1.97 6.59 39.19
N GLY A 57 -1.15 6.53 38.14
CA GLY A 57 -1.62 6.53 36.75
C GLY A 57 -1.88 7.90 36.12
N GLU A 58 -1.80 9.01 36.87
CA GLU A 58 -1.88 10.37 36.33
C GLU A 58 -0.48 10.99 36.30
N THR A 59 0.13 10.98 35.11
CA THR A 59 1.47 11.54 34.91
C THR A 59 1.42 12.99 34.43
N THR A 60 2.31 13.83 34.96
CA THR A 60 2.56 15.20 34.51
C THR A 60 3.95 15.31 33.91
N ASP A 61 4.05 15.97 32.76
CA ASP A 61 5.30 16.33 32.11
C ASP A 61 5.79 17.70 32.60
N LEU A 62 6.96 17.73 33.22
CA LEU A 62 7.62 18.96 33.67
C LEU A 62 8.85 19.25 32.82
N PRO A 63 8.77 20.19 31.86
CA PRO A 63 9.92 20.61 31.06
C PRO A 63 10.82 21.57 31.85
N TRP A 64 12.14 21.34 31.83
CA TRP A 64 13.16 22.23 32.39
C TRP A 64 13.79 23.08 31.29
N THR A 65 13.09 24.14 30.90
CA THR A 65 13.44 24.96 29.72
C THR A 65 14.63 25.87 29.91
N ASP A 66 15.07 26.08 31.14
CA ASP A 66 16.24 26.87 31.52
C ASP A 66 17.57 26.12 31.31
N ARG A 67 17.51 24.83 31.00
CA ARG A 67 18.68 23.98 30.82
C ARG A 67 18.55 23.14 29.54
N LEU A 68 19.62 23.09 28.77
CA LEU A 68 19.76 22.17 27.64
C LEU A 68 20.78 21.10 28.01
N ILE A 69 20.53 19.87 27.56
CA ILE A 69 21.42 18.73 27.78
C ILE A 69 21.82 18.09 26.44
N PRO A 70 23.00 17.45 26.36
CA PRO A 70 23.38 16.66 25.19
C PRO A 70 22.46 15.44 24.98
N CYS A 71 22.42 14.92 23.76
CA CYS A 71 21.88 13.58 23.48
C CYS A 71 23.06 12.60 23.39
N ASP A 72 23.32 11.88 24.48
CA ASP A 72 24.42 10.91 24.59
C ASP A 72 23.85 9.54 24.96
N ASP A 73 23.69 8.67 23.96
CA ASP A 73 23.05 7.35 24.12
C ASP A 73 23.80 6.47 25.15
N HIS A 74 25.14 6.56 25.21
CA HIS A 74 25.94 5.80 26.17
C HIS A 74 25.79 6.34 27.60
N ALA A 75 25.68 7.65 27.76
CA ALA A 75 25.43 8.24 29.07
C ALA A 75 23.99 8.00 29.54
N ILE A 76 23.02 7.97 28.62
CA ILE A 76 21.62 7.60 28.89
C ILE A 76 21.54 6.16 29.42
N GLU A 77 22.20 5.20 28.77
CA GLU A 77 22.25 3.80 29.23
C GLU A 77 22.88 3.68 30.63
N ARG A 78 24.00 4.38 30.87
CA ARG A 78 24.66 4.39 32.19
C ARG A 78 23.75 4.97 33.27
N LEU A 79 23.04 6.06 32.97
CA LEU A 79 22.11 6.68 33.92
C LEU A 79 20.93 5.75 34.24
N LEU A 80 20.39 5.04 33.25
CA LEU A 80 19.34 4.04 33.46
C LEU A 80 19.78 2.88 34.36
N LEU A 81 21.06 2.47 34.28
CA LEU A 81 21.62 1.43 35.12
C LEU A 81 21.98 1.92 36.53
N ALA A 82 22.35 3.20 36.67
CA ALA A 82 22.79 3.78 37.94
C ALA A 82 21.63 4.32 38.80
N CYS A 83 20.53 4.74 38.17
CA CYS A 83 19.41 5.38 38.86
C CYS A 83 18.17 4.48 38.89
N ASP A 84 17.97 3.78 40.01
CA ASP A 84 16.80 2.92 40.22
C ASP A 84 15.46 3.67 40.19
N GLU A 85 15.46 4.98 40.35
CA GLU A 85 14.26 5.82 40.34
C GLU A 85 13.72 6.10 38.93
N ILE A 86 14.52 5.85 37.87
CA ILE A 86 14.12 6.12 36.49
C ILE A 86 13.54 4.84 35.88
N GLU A 87 12.30 4.94 35.36
CA GLU A 87 11.61 3.84 34.67
C GLU A 87 12.07 3.71 33.21
N SER A 88 12.22 4.84 32.53
CA SER A 88 12.64 4.88 31.13
C SER A 88 13.12 6.27 30.75
N ILE A 89 14.07 6.34 29.82
CA ILE A 89 14.50 7.58 29.17
C ILE A 89 14.13 7.50 27.68
N GLN A 90 13.53 8.55 27.13
CA GLN A 90 13.10 8.59 25.72
C GLN A 90 13.53 9.88 25.05
N HIS A 91 14.31 9.79 23.99
CA HIS A 91 14.54 10.92 23.09
C HIS A 91 13.31 11.11 22.18
N LYS A 92 12.72 12.31 22.17
CA LYS A 92 11.57 12.67 21.33
C LYS A 92 11.80 13.97 20.57
N ARG A 93 11.26 14.02 19.35
CA ARG A 93 11.20 15.22 18.51
C ARG A 93 9.79 15.78 18.50
N ASN A 94 9.67 17.11 18.36
CA ASN A 94 8.39 17.82 18.29
C ASN A 94 7.44 17.50 19.47
N PHE A 95 8.01 17.39 20.66
CA PHE A 95 7.30 16.95 21.86
C PHE A 95 6.36 18.02 22.39
N LEU A 96 5.16 17.61 22.79
CA LEU A 96 4.18 18.44 23.48
C LEU A 96 3.95 17.87 24.89
N PRO A 97 4.20 18.65 25.96
CA PRO A 97 3.94 18.20 27.33
C PRO A 97 2.47 17.81 27.53
N ASP A 98 2.23 16.76 28.32
CA ASP A 98 0.90 16.27 28.71
C ASP A 98 0.02 15.85 27.51
N GLU A 99 0.63 15.54 26.36
CA GLU A 99 -0.10 15.00 25.21
C GLU A 99 -0.70 13.64 25.60
N LYS A 100 -2.04 13.55 25.54
CA LYS A 100 -2.76 12.30 25.81
C LYS A 100 -2.18 11.20 24.92
N PRO A 101 -1.81 10.03 25.50
CA PRO A 101 -1.24 8.96 24.72
C PRO A 101 -2.18 8.60 23.57
N LYS A 102 -1.66 8.56 22.34
CA LYS A 102 -2.40 8.06 21.19
C LYS A 102 -2.94 6.67 21.54
N PRO A 103 -4.23 6.37 21.28
CA PRO A 103 -4.79 5.08 21.61
C PRO A 103 -3.92 3.99 20.99
N ARG A 104 -3.48 3.02 21.81
CA ARG A 104 -2.74 1.85 21.32
C ARG A 104 -3.56 1.26 20.17
N ALA A 105 -2.96 1.11 18.99
CA ALA A 105 -3.60 0.44 17.88
C ALA A 105 -4.07 -0.93 18.36
N LYS A 106 -5.38 -1.12 18.49
CA LYS A 106 -5.95 -2.40 18.90
C LYS A 106 -5.49 -3.42 17.85
N LYS A 107 -4.83 -4.51 18.29
CA LYS A 107 -4.63 -5.68 17.41
C LYS A 107 -6.02 -6.03 16.85
N LYS A 108 -6.14 -6.04 15.52
CA LYS A 108 -7.40 -6.41 14.88
C LYS A 108 -7.78 -7.79 15.42
N PRO A 109 -9.03 -7.97 15.92
CA PRO A 109 -9.48 -9.29 16.35
C PRO A 109 -9.32 -10.26 15.18
N GLU A 110 -8.84 -11.47 15.46
CA GLU A 110 -8.77 -12.53 14.46
C GLU A 110 -10.16 -12.72 13.86
N PRO A 111 -10.28 -12.74 12.52
CA PRO A 111 -11.59 -12.85 11.89
C PRO A 111 -12.20 -14.21 12.24
N LYS A 112 -13.40 -14.18 12.83
CA LYS A 112 -14.20 -15.39 13.10
C LYS A 112 -14.95 -15.77 11.82
N GLY A 113 -14.79 -17.00 11.35
CA GLY A 113 -15.43 -17.53 10.12
C GLY A 113 -14.41 -18.17 9.16
N PRO A 114 -14.78 -18.51 7.92
CA PRO A 114 -13.88 -19.07 6.90
C PRO A 114 -13.04 -17.94 6.28
N PHE A 115 -12.38 -17.16 7.13
CA PHE A 115 -11.50 -16.08 6.69
C PHE A 115 -10.06 -16.54 6.81
N SER A 116 -9.22 -16.11 5.87
CA SER A 116 -7.78 -16.20 6.03
C SER A 116 -7.33 -15.38 7.25
N LYS A 117 -6.12 -15.63 7.76
CA LYS A 117 -5.50 -14.83 8.84
C LYS A 117 -5.45 -13.34 8.50
N ARG A 118 -5.44 -13.03 7.20
CA ARG A 118 -5.42 -11.67 6.65
C ARG A 118 -6.81 -11.05 6.44
N GLY A 119 -7.88 -11.80 6.67
CA GLY A 119 -9.27 -11.32 6.59
C GLY A 119 -9.93 -11.45 5.20
N TYR A 120 -9.34 -12.22 4.29
CA TYR A 120 -9.99 -12.56 3.02
C TYR A 120 -11.07 -13.62 3.25
N ASN A 121 -12.27 -13.42 2.69
CA ASN A 121 -13.34 -14.39 2.75
C ASN A 121 -13.04 -15.57 1.81
N LEU A 122 -12.81 -16.76 2.38
CA LEU A 122 -12.46 -17.97 1.62
C LEU A 122 -13.67 -18.60 0.91
N ASP A 123 -14.91 -18.32 1.35
CA ASP A 123 -16.12 -18.86 0.71
C ASP A 123 -16.30 -18.36 -0.74
N ASN A 124 -15.73 -17.20 -1.06
CA ASN A 124 -15.74 -16.66 -2.42
C ASN A 124 -14.72 -17.36 -3.36
N TRP A 125 -13.97 -18.34 -2.85
CA TRP A 125 -12.87 -18.99 -3.53
C TRP A 125 -13.01 -20.51 -3.51
N SER A 126 -12.61 -21.16 -4.60
CA SER A 126 -12.50 -22.62 -4.64
C SER A 126 -11.54 -23.12 -3.55
N GLU A 127 -11.87 -24.26 -2.94
CA GLU A 127 -11.12 -24.85 -1.82
C GLU A 127 -9.63 -25.03 -2.10
N HIS A 128 -9.26 -25.34 -3.36
CA HIS A 128 -7.88 -25.50 -3.77
C HIS A 128 -7.02 -24.23 -3.67
N TRP A 129 -7.63 -23.03 -3.54
CA TRP A 129 -6.91 -21.77 -3.34
C TRP A 129 -6.64 -21.45 -1.86
N HIS A 130 -7.43 -22.02 -0.94
CA HIS A 130 -7.39 -21.68 0.48
C HIS A 130 -5.99 -21.82 1.09
N PRO A 131 -5.19 -22.86 0.77
CA PRO A 131 -3.85 -23.02 1.36
C PRO A 131 -2.87 -21.89 1.04
N TYR A 132 -3.10 -21.10 -0.01
CA TYR A 132 -2.14 -20.11 -0.51
C TYR A 132 -2.35 -18.70 0.05
N PHE A 133 -3.48 -18.40 0.70
CA PHE A 133 -3.78 -17.07 1.22
C PHE A 133 -2.86 -16.64 2.36
N ASP A 134 -2.47 -17.59 3.22
CA ASP A 134 -1.67 -17.35 4.42
C ASP A 134 -0.34 -18.10 4.42
N ARG A 135 0.11 -18.56 3.24
CA ARG A 135 1.34 -19.35 3.10
C ARG A 135 2.57 -18.43 3.11
N PRO A 136 3.42 -18.47 4.15
CA PRO A 136 4.57 -17.58 4.24
C PRO A 136 5.62 -17.89 3.16
N GLU A 137 5.74 -19.14 2.73
CA GLU A 137 6.67 -19.57 1.68
C GLU A 137 6.36 -18.86 0.35
N LEU A 138 5.07 -18.70 0.00
CA LEU A 138 4.68 -17.98 -1.22
C LEU A 138 5.14 -16.52 -1.19
N THR A 139 5.01 -15.86 -0.03
CA THR A 139 5.48 -14.48 0.14
C THR A 139 7.01 -14.40 0.10
N ALA A 140 7.71 -15.34 0.72
CA ALA A 140 9.18 -15.38 0.71
C ALA A 140 9.74 -15.62 -0.70
N GLU A 141 9.16 -16.57 -1.45
CA GLU A 141 9.50 -16.85 -2.85
C GLU A 141 9.19 -15.63 -3.73
N GLY A 142 8.07 -14.95 -3.50
CA GLY A 142 7.72 -13.70 -4.18
C GLY A 142 8.74 -12.58 -3.96
N ALA A 143 9.24 -12.42 -2.73
CA ALA A 143 10.27 -11.45 -2.40
C ALA A 143 11.62 -11.81 -3.04
N GLU A 144 11.96 -13.10 -3.13
CA GLU A 144 13.15 -13.54 -3.86
C GLU A 144 13.03 -13.29 -5.36
N LEU A 145 11.89 -13.60 -5.98
CA LEU A 145 11.63 -13.25 -7.38
C LEU A 145 11.74 -11.74 -7.61
N GLY A 146 11.27 -10.92 -6.67
CA GLY A 146 11.44 -9.47 -6.69
C GLY A 146 12.89 -9.04 -6.70
N ARG A 147 13.75 -9.64 -5.87
CA ARG A 147 15.20 -9.38 -5.87
C ARG A 147 15.89 -9.76 -7.18
N LEU A 148 15.44 -10.82 -7.85
CA LEU A 148 15.98 -11.21 -9.16
C LEU A 148 15.56 -10.26 -10.29
N LEU A 149 14.37 -9.69 -10.18
CA LEU A 149 13.82 -8.75 -11.17
C LEU A 149 14.11 -7.29 -10.84
N GLU A 150 14.83 -7.02 -9.75
CA GLU A 150 15.15 -5.67 -9.32
C GLU A 150 16.01 -4.96 -10.37
N GLY A 151 15.50 -3.85 -10.91
CA GLY A 151 16.16 -3.14 -11.99
C GLY A 151 16.04 -3.81 -13.37
N TYR A 152 15.21 -4.84 -13.53
CA TYR A 152 14.87 -5.38 -14.84
C TYR A 152 13.94 -4.42 -15.61
N PRO A 153 14.16 -4.17 -16.91
CA PRO A 153 15.25 -4.67 -17.74
C PRO A 153 16.59 -4.04 -17.36
N PHE A 154 17.63 -4.87 -17.24
CA PHE A 154 18.94 -4.41 -16.76
C PHE A 154 19.60 -3.49 -17.80
N ALA A 155 19.99 -2.29 -17.35
CA ALA A 155 20.55 -1.25 -18.22
C ALA A 155 21.93 -1.59 -18.79
N ASP A 156 22.69 -2.46 -18.11
CA ASP A 156 24.01 -2.95 -18.52
C ASP A 156 23.94 -4.07 -19.56
N ARG A 157 22.74 -4.56 -19.91
CA ARG A 157 22.56 -5.74 -20.77
C ARG A 157 21.78 -5.42 -22.03
N SER A 158 22.06 -6.19 -23.09
CA SER A 158 21.24 -6.12 -24.30
C SER A 158 19.85 -6.71 -24.07
N PRO A 159 18.82 -6.33 -24.85
CA PRO A 159 17.50 -6.93 -24.71
C PRO A 159 17.47 -8.46 -24.86
N ARG A 160 18.39 -9.00 -25.69
CA ARG A 160 18.55 -10.45 -25.88
C ARG A 160 19.16 -11.12 -24.64
N ASP A 161 20.10 -10.48 -23.97
CA ASP A 161 20.70 -11.01 -22.74
C ASP A 161 19.73 -10.95 -21.57
N ASN A 162 18.92 -9.88 -21.50
CA ASN A 162 17.80 -9.78 -20.56
C ASN A 162 16.77 -10.90 -20.78
N ALA A 163 16.42 -11.18 -22.04
CA ALA A 163 15.50 -12.27 -22.36
C ALA A 163 16.06 -13.63 -21.93
N ARG A 164 17.34 -13.88 -22.24
CA ARG A 164 18.04 -15.11 -21.85
C ARG A 164 18.13 -15.25 -20.33
N TYR A 165 18.32 -14.16 -19.60
CA TYR A 165 18.31 -14.18 -18.14
C TYR A 165 16.97 -14.66 -17.58
N ILE A 166 15.85 -14.09 -18.05
CA ILE A 166 14.51 -14.52 -17.64
C ILE A 166 14.30 -16.00 -17.94
N GLU A 167 14.64 -16.43 -19.15
CA GLU A 167 14.49 -17.81 -19.58
C GLU A 167 15.30 -18.77 -18.71
N MET A 168 16.60 -18.53 -18.53
CA MET A 168 17.52 -19.48 -17.90
C MET A 168 17.49 -19.43 -16.36
N GLU A 169 17.41 -18.25 -15.77
CA GLU A 169 17.53 -18.08 -14.31
C GLU A 169 16.20 -18.13 -13.59
N ILE A 170 15.10 -17.82 -14.27
CA ILE A 170 13.76 -17.79 -13.67
C ILE A 170 12.90 -18.92 -14.22
N ILE A 171 12.59 -18.95 -15.53
CA ILE A 171 11.63 -19.91 -16.09
C ILE A 171 12.13 -21.36 -15.94
N HIS A 172 13.35 -21.66 -16.37
CA HIS A 172 13.90 -23.02 -16.29
C HIS A 172 14.09 -23.53 -14.86
N ARG A 173 14.27 -22.61 -13.90
CA ARG A 173 14.53 -22.94 -12.49
C ARG A 173 13.31 -22.77 -11.59
N ILE A 174 12.14 -22.44 -12.15
CA ILE A 174 10.95 -22.11 -11.36
C ILE A 174 10.55 -23.24 -10.40
N ARG A 175 10.64 -24.49 -10.86
CA ARG A 175 10.27 -25.67 -10.06
C ARG A 175 11.19 -25.87 -8.86
N ASP A 176 12.49 -25.68 -9.05
CA ASP A 176 13.49 -26.00 -8.04
C ASP A 176 13.72 -24.83 -7.08
N ARG A 177 13.62 -23.60 -7.59
CA ARG A 177 13.87 -22.37 -6.84
C ARG A 177 12.61 -21.79 -6.18
N PHE A 178 11.46 -21.97 -6.81
CA PHE A 178 10.17 -21.42 -6.35
C PHE A 178 9.07 -22.50 -6.33
N PRO A 179 9.21 -23.54 -5.49
CA PRO A 179 8.31 -24.67 -5.50
C PRO A 179 6.85 -24.27 -5.20
N THR A 180 6.61 -23.30 -4.32
CA THR A 180 5.26 -22.84 -3.98
C THR A 180 4.64 -22.00 -5.10
N ILE A 181 5.42 -21.11 -5.71
CA ILE A 181 4.99 -20.36 -6.91
C ILE A 181 4.70 -21.34 -8.05
N TYR A 182 5.50 -22.40 -8.21
CA TYR A 182 5.28 -23.42 -9.23
C TYR A 182 3.97 -24.21 -9.02
N GLU A 183 3.56 -24.47 -7.78
CA GLU A 183 2.24 -25.04 -7.48
C GLU A 183 1.11 -24.08 -7.89
N VAL A 184 1.22 -22.80 -7.51
CA VAL A 184 0.27 -21.75 -7.92
C VAL A 184 0.22 -21.62 -9.44
N GLU A 185 1.36 -21.74 -10.11
CA GLU A 185 1.46 -21.63 -11.57
C GLU A 185 0.71 -22.73 -12.30
N LYS A 186 0.67 -23.94 -11.74
CA LYS A 186 -0.17 -25.03 -12.27
C LYS A 186 -1.65 -24.70 -12.14
N LEU A 187 -2.06 -24.06 -11.03
CA LEU A 187 -3.45 -23.63 -10.82
C LEU A 187 -3.86 -22.49 -11.75
N THR A 188 -2.94 -21.56 -12.03
CA THR A 188 -3.20 -20.41 -12.91
C THR A 188 -3.10 -20.76 -14.40
N LYS A 189 -2.68 -21.99 -14.77
CA LYS A 189 -2.46 -22.45 -16.15
C LYS A 189 -1.28 -21.74 -16.83
N ASN A 190 -0.13 -21.71 -16.17
CA ASN A 190 1.13 -21.18 -16.69
C ASN A 190 1.10 -19.66 -16.97
N LYS A 191 0.38 -18.87 -16.17
CA LYS A 191 0.24 -17.42 -16.39
C LYS A 191 1.48 -16.63 -16.03
N LEU A 192 2.23 -17.01 -15.00
CA LEU A 192 3.49 -16.37 -14.64
C LEU A 192 4.54 -16.56 -15.73
N VAL A 193 4.67 -17.77 -16.28
CA VAL A 193 5.60 -18.09 -17.38
C VAL A 193 5.22 -17.29 -18.62
N GLN A 194 3.93 -17.16 -18.94
CA GLN A 194 3.46 -16.29 -20.02
C GLN A 194 3.84 -14.82 -19.77
N ALA A 195 3.63 -14.31 -18.55
CA ALA A 195 3.99 -12.94 -18.20
C ALA A 195 5.50 -12.70 -18.29
N LEU A 196 6.30 -13.62 -17.74
CA LEU A 196 7.77 -13.62 -17.84
C LEU A 196 8.24 -13.64 -19.31
N THR A 197 7.58 -14.43 -20.14
CA THR A 197 7.89 -14.51 -21.58
C THR A 197 7.57 -13.20 -22.28
N LEU A 198 6.45 -12.55 -21.95
CA LEU A 198 6.11 -11.24 -22.50
C LEU A 198 7.12 -10.16 -22.11
N ILE A 199 7.47 -10.04 -20.82
CA ILE A 199 8.49 -9.05 -20.39
C ILE A 199 9.88 -9.34 -20.95
N SER A 200 10.13 -10.58 -21.40
CA SER A 200 11.38 -10.95 -22.08
C SER A 200 11.44 -10.47 -23.53
N THR A 201 10.33 -10.02 -24.13
CA THR A 201 10.34 -9.54 -25.53
C THR A 201 11.06 -8.18 -25.66
N PRO A 202 11.94 -7.99 -26.68
CA PRO A 202 12.69 -6.75 -26.85
C PRO A 202 11.81 -5.49 -26.94
N GLU A 203 10.64 -5.60 -27.55
CA GLU A 203 9.71 -4.48 -27.71
C GLU A 203 9.08 -4.06 -26.39
N ILE A 204 8.68 -5.02 -25.54
CA ILE A 204 8.17 -4.71 -24.20
C ILE A 204 9.29 -4.15 -23.32
N GLN A 205 10.51 -4.68 -23.41
CA GLN A 205 11.65 -4.12 -22.68
C GLN A 205 11.93 -2.65 -23.07
N ARG A 206 11.71 -2.28 -24.33
CA ARG A 206 11.93 -0.91 -24.82
C ARG A 206 10.79 0.06 -24.47
N HIS A 207 9.54 -0.40 -24.47
CA HIS A 207 8.36 0.46 -24.32
C HIS A 207 7.65 0.32 -22.96
N GLY A 208 8.04 -0.66 -22.16
CA GLY A 208 7.50 -0.92 -20.83
C GLY A 208 8.00 0.10 -19.80
N ARG A 209 7.17 0.32 -18.77
CA ARG A 209 7.48 1.10 -17.58
C ARG A 209 7.99 0.19 -16.47
N PRO A 210 8.69 0.73 -15.47
CA PRO A 210 9.11 -0.05 -14.29
C PRO A 210 7.98 -0.87 -13.66
N GLU A 211 6.76 -0.31 -13.62
CA GLU A 211 5.55 -0.96 -13.10
C GLU A 211 5.16 -2.23 -13.87
N ASP A 212 5.40 -2.27 -15.19
CA ASP A 212 5.06 -3.42 -16.04
C ASP A 212 5.95 -4.63 -15.73
N PHE A 213 7.12 -4.42 -15.11
CA PHE A 213 8.10 -5.46 -14.76
C PHE A 213 7.97 -5.95 -13.30
N CYS A 214 7.07 -5.35 -12.52
CA CYS A 214 6.85 -5.68 -11.10
C CYS A 214 5.96 -6.94 -10.89
N ILE A 215 6.07 -7.96 -11.74
CA ILE A 215 5.24 -9.18 -11.70
C ILE A 215 5.34 -9.96 -10.37
N HIS A 216 6.46 -9.83 -9.66
CA HIS A 216 6.69 -10.45 -8.35
C HIS A 216 5.70 -9.97 -7.28
N GLN A 217 5.14 -8.76 -7.45
CA GLN A 217 4.13 -8.21 -6.54
C GLN A 217 2.84 -9.03 -6.52
N ALA A 218 2.59 -9.87 -7.52
CA ALA A 218 1.47 -10.81 -7.52
C ALA A 218 1.49 -11.77 -6.31
N PHE A 219 2.67 -12.00 -5.72
CA PHE A 219 2.88 -12.91 -4.59
C PHE A 219 3.11 -12.19 -3.26
N HIS A 220 2.91 -10.87 -3.20
CA HIS A 220 3.10 -10.08 -2.00
C HIS A 220 2.10 -10.47 -0.90
N GLU A 221 2.47 -10.28 0.37
CA GLU A 221 1.63 -10.59 1.54
C GLU A 221 0.26 -9.89 1.57
N ASN A 222 0.09 -8.80 0.84
CA ASN A 222 -1.12 -7.98 0.82
C ASN A 222 -1.99 -8.27 -0.42
N LYS A 223 -1.63 -9.31 -1.18
CA LYS A 223 -2.27 -9.68 -2.43
C LYS A 223 -2.83 -11.09 -2.32
N ILE A 224 -3.91 -11.32 -3.06
CA ILE A 224 -4.53 -12.63 -3.18
C ILE A 224 -3.74 -13.51 -4.17
N PRO A 225 -3.70 -14.84 -4.00
CA PRO A 225 -2.80 -15.72 -4.77
C PRO A 225 -2.97 -15.70 -6.30
N ASN A 226 -4.15 -15.32 -6.82
CA ASN A 226 -4.45 -15.30 -8.26
C ASN A 226 -4.21 -13.92 -8.93
N GLN A 227 -3.47 -13.01 -8.31
CA GLN A 227 -3.24 -11.68 -8.88
C GLN A 227 -2.42 -11.67 -10.17
N ILE A 228 -1.72 -12.76 -10.50
CA ILE A 228 -0.89 -12.83 -11.72
C ILE A 228 -1.70 -12.58 -13.00
N ASP A 229 -3.01 -12.86 -12.99
CA ASP A 229 -3.90 -12.63 -14.12
C ASP A 229 -4.02 -11.14 -14.48
N THR A 230 -4.07 -10.28 -13.47
CA THR A 230 -4.11 -8.82 -13.64
C THR A 230 -2.84 -8.32 -14.33
N TYR A 231 -1.67 -8.80 -13.88
CA TYR A 231 -0.38 -8.43 -14.46
C TYR A 231 -0.23 -8.96 -15.89
N LEU A 232 -0.62 -10.21 -16.14
CA LEU A 232 -0.60 -10.79 -17.48
C LEU A 232 -1.51 -10.01 -18.45
N SER A 233 -2.72 -9.67 -18.01
CA SER A 233 -3.68 -8.89 -18.82
C SER A 233 -3.12 -7.51 -19.18
N GLY A 234 -2.48 -6.83 -18.22
CA GLY A 234 -1.79 -5.55 -18.47
C GLY A 234 -0.67 -5.68 -19.51
N LEU A 235 0.16 -6.72 -19.40
CA LEU A 235 1.24 -7.01 -20.34
C LEU A 235 0.74 -7.38 -21.74
N GLN A 236 -0.34 -8.15 -21.84
CA GLN A 236 -1.00 -8.47 -23.11
C GLN A 236 -1.58 -7.21 -23.77
N GLY A 237 -2.19 -6.32 -22.98
CA GLY A 237 -2.64 -5.01 -23.45
C GLY A 237 -1.49 -4.15 -23.99
N LEU A 238 -0.35 -4.11 -23.28
CA LEU A 238 0.86 -3.44 -23.74
C LEU A 238 1.39 -4.04 -25.05
N ALA A 239 1.50 -5.37 -25.13
CA ALA A 239 1.92 -6.08 -26.33
C ALA A 239 1.03 -5.73 -27.53
N TRP A 240 -0.29 -5.67 -27.32
CA TRP A 240 -1.26 -5.29 -28.34
C TRP A 240 -1.09 -3.84 -28.79
N MET A 241 -0.90 -2.90 -27.86
CA MET A 241 -0.65 -1.48 -28.18
C MET A 241 0.64 -1.29 -28.98
N ILE A 242 1.69 -2.01 -28.64
CA ILE A 242 2.96 -2.00 -29.39
C ILE A 242 2.72 -2.54 -30.81
N ARG A 243 2.09 -3.71 -30.94
CA ARG A 243 1.82 -4.36 -32.24
C ARG A 243 0.97 -3.49 -33.17
N THR A 244 0.03 -2.74 -32.62
CA THR A 244 -0.90 -1.87 -33.39
C THR A 244 -0.40 -0.44 -33.56
N GLY A 245 0.78 -0.10 -33.03
CA GLY A 245 1.33 1.27 -33.06
C GLY A 245 0.59 2.28 -32.17
N ARG A 246 -0.31 1.82 -31.31
CA ARG A 246 -1.14 2.62 -30.39
C ARG A 246 -0.49 2.90 -29.04
N ILE A 247 0.81 2.65 -28.90
CA ILE A 247 1.54 2.94 -27.66
C ILE A 247 1.41 4.40 -27.20
N LYS A 248 1.21 5.33 -28.15
CA LYS A 248 0.98 6.75 -27.89
C LYS A 248 -0.37 7.03 -27.21
N ASP A 249 -1.33 6.12 -27.33
CA ASP A 249 -2.66 6.24 -26.71
C ASP A 249 -2.67 5.70 -25.28
N ARG A 250 -1.57 5.11 -24.78
CA ARG A 250 -1.46 4.51 -23.45
C ARG A 250 -1.79 5.50 -22.31
N ASP A 251 -1.45 6.78 -22.47
CA ASP A 251 -1.72 7.84 -21.49
C ASP A 251 -2.83 8.80 -21.92
N ARG A 252 -3.52 8.53 -23.03
CA ARG A 252 -4.69 9.33 -23.37
C ARG A 252 -5.73 9.06 -22.29
N LYS A 253 -6.05 10.11 -21.53
CA LYS A 253 -7.25 10.12 -20.70
C LYS A 253 -8.40 9.63 -21.59
N VAL A 254 -9.02 8.52 -21.20
CA VAL A 254 -10.33 8.16 -21.72
C VAL A 254 -11.22 9.31 -21.31
N VAL A 255 -11.47 10.24 -22.24
CA VAL A 255 -12.47 11.28 -22.07
C VAL A 255 -13.78 10.52 -22.02
N ASP A 256 -14.49 10.65 -20.90
CA ASP A 256 -15.83 10.11 -20.77
C ASP A 256 -16.66 10.71 -21.91
N PRO A 257 -17.30 9.92 -22.78
CA PRO A 257 -18.13 10.45 -23.86
C PRO A 257 -19.35 11.24 -23.36
N THR A 258 -19.59 11.30 -22.03
CA THR A 258 -20.58 12.17 -21.40
C THR A 258 -19.99 13.45 -20.77
N ASP A 259 -18.68 13.68 -20.90
CA ASP A 259 -18.00 14.91 -20.48
C ASP A 259 -18.12 15.96 -21.60
N ASP A 260 -19.30 16.60 -21.66
CA ASP A 260 -19.73 17.52 -22.72
C ASP A 260 -18.84 18.78 -22.90
N GLU A 261 -17.89 19.06 -22.01
CA GLU A 261 -17.05 20.26 -22.07
C GLU A 261 -15.80 20.14 -22.96
N ALA A 262 -15.47 18.96 -23.49
CA ALA A 262 -14.27 18.77 -24.34
C ALA A 262 -14.56 18.71 -25.85
N SER A 263 -15.83 18.86 -26.26
CA SER A 263 -16.30 18.58 -27.62
C SER A 263 -16.11 19.72 -28.63
N GLU A 264 -15.71 20.93 -28.21
CA GLU A 264 -15.76 22.09 -29.12
C GLU A 264 -14.54 22.28 -30.02
N ASP A 265 -13.43 21.57 -29.83
CA ASP A 265 -12.21 21.84 -30.59
C ASP A 265 -11.53 20.59 -31.17
N LYS A 266 -12.18 20.01 -32.19
CA LYS A 266 -11.49 19.38 -33.33
C LYS A 266 -12.41 19.20 -34.53
N LEU A 267 -12.59 20.34 -35.21
CA LEU A 267 -12.99 20.45 -36.59
C LEU A 267 -12.04 19.64 -37.50
N PHE A 268 -12.28 18.34 -37.68
CA PHE A 268 -11.78 17.64 -38.87
C PHE A 268 -12.84 17.77 -39.95
N HIS A 269 -12.67 18.80 -40.79
CA HIS A 269 -13.23 18.83 -42.13
C HIS A 269 -12.77 17.60 -42.92
N ILE A 270 -13.68 16.63 -43.08
CA ILE A 270 -13.62 15.68 -44.19
C ILE A 270 -14.74 16.08 -45.14
N HIS A 271 -14.33 16.64 -46.28
CA HIS A 271 -15.18 16.91 -47.43
C HIS A 271 -15.69 15.60 -48.05
N GLY A 272 -17.02 15.48 -48.19
CA GLY A 272 -17.77 14.54 -49.05
C GLY A 272 -17.86 13.10 -48.51
N VAL A 273 -19.02 12.51 -48.20
CA VAL A 273 -20.42 12.69 -48.64
C VAL A 273 -21.34 12.31 -47.46
N GLY A 274 -22.40 13.09 -47.23
CA GLY A 274 -23.34 12.99 -46.10
C GLY A 274 -24.12 11.66 -46.01
N ARG A 275 -24.61 11.27 -44.83
CA ARG A 275 -25.78 11.88 -44.15
C ARG A 275 -25.62 11.87 -42.63
N GLY A 276 -25.96 13.00 -42.00
CA GLY A 276 -25.98 13.19 -40.57
C GLY A 276 -27.37 13.02 -39.93
N VAL A 277 -27.33 12.76 -38.62
CA VAL A 277 -28.12 13.35 -37.51
C VAL A 277 -29.65 13.11 -37.59
N THR A 278 -30.33 12.56 -36.57
CA THR A 278 -30.69 13.25 -35.31
C THR A 278 -31.03 12.30 -34.15
N SER A 279 -30.67 12.72 -32.95
CA SER A 279 -31.14 12.26 -31.65
C SER A 279 -32.61 12.60 -31.38
N ASP A 280 -33.26 11.75 -30.57
CA ASP A 280 -34.37 11.99 -29.62
C ASP A 280 -35.42 13.08 -29.89
N ARG A 281 -36.70 12.68 -30.04
CA ARG A 281 -37.76 12.78 -29.00
C ARG A 281 -39.17 12.62 -29.63
N ALA A 282 -40.07 12.04 -28.84
CA ALA A 282 -41.53 12.28 -28.79
C ALA A 282 -42.50 11.45 -29.65
N TYR A 283 -43.32 10.66 -28.94
CA TYR A 283 -44.79 10.56 -28.95
C TYR A 283 -45.59 10.34 -30.26
N LEU A 284 -46.50 9.35 -30.16
CA LEU A 284 -47.80 9.14 -30.82
C LEU A 284 -47.75 8.68 -32.29
N ASP A 285 -48.12 7.43 -32.55
CA ASP A 285 -49.48 6.89 -32.74
C ASP A 285 -50.02 7.11 -34.16
N ASP A 286 -50.48 5.98 -34.69
CA ASP A 286 -51.45 5.76 -35.75
C ASP A 286 -51.03 5.67 -37.23
N LEU A 287 -51.51 4.55 -37.80
CA LEU A 287 -51.73 4.16 -39.19
C LEU A 287 -50.51 3.53 -39.91
N ALA A 288 -50.56 2.29 -40.40
CA ALA A 288 -51.65 1.34 -40.58
C ALA A 288 -51.02 -0.04 -40.85
N ASP A 289 -51.86 -1.07 -40.81
CA ASP A 289 -51.62 -2.45 -41.27
C ASP A 289 -51.04 -3.41 -40.22
N GLU A 290 -51.89 -3.83 -39.28
CA GLU A 290 -52.12 -5.26 -38.98
C GLU A 290 -53.41 -5.42 -38.13
N GLU A 291 -54.47 -4.73 -38.53
CA GLU A 291 -55.86 -5.07 -38.19
C GLU A 291 -56.32 -6.24 -39.08
N GLU A 292 -55.62 -7.38 -39.01
CA GLU A 292 -56.00 -8.61 -39.72
C GLU A 292 -55.58 -9.89 -38.97
N MET A 293 -55.44 -9.87 -37.64
CA MET A 293 -55.25 -11.10 -36.84
C MET A 293 -55.92 -11.11 -35.45
N ALA A 294 -56.95 -10.28 -35.23
CA ALA A 294 -57.76 -10.34 -33.99
C ALA A 294 -59.29 -10.23 -34.22
N ALA A 295 -59.75 -10.50 -35.44
CA ALA A 295 -61.17 -10.59 -35.78
C ALA A 295 -61.54 -11.97 -36.38
N ALA A 296 -60.93 -13.02 -35.84
CA ALA A 296 -61.22 -14.41 -36.21
C ALA A 296 -61.15 -15.34 -35.00
N ASP A 297 -61.83 -14.98 -33.89
CA ASP A 297 -62.17 -15.95 -32.82
C ASP A 297 -63.26 -15.41 -31.87
N ALA A 298 -64.37 -14.90 -32.44
CA ALA A 298 -65.59 -14.67 -31.68
C ALA A 298 -66.84 -14.67 -32.58
N GLU A 299 -67.04 -15.71 -33.39
CA GLU A 299 -68.39 -16.09 -33.84
C GLU A 299 -68.46 -17.57 -34.30
N GLU A 300 -68.10 -18.51 -33.43
CA GLU A 300 -68.84 -19.78 -33.35
C GLU A 300 -69.51 -19.83 -31.97
N GLY A 301 -70.77 -19.40 -31.95
CA GLY A 301 -71.67 -19.72 -30.86
C GLY A 301 -71.97 -21.22 -30.83
N ILE A 302 -72.35 -21.70 -29.65
CA ILE A 302 -73.51 -22.58 -29.37
C ILE A 302 -73.33 -23.14 -27.94
N TYR A 303 -74.17 -22.60 -27.05
CA TYR A 303 -74.61 -23.06 -25.71
C TYR A 303 -73.60 -23.25 -24.57
#